data_AF-A0A3D8R3E7-F1
#
_entry.id   AF-A0A3D8R3E7-F1
#
_cell.length_a   1.000
_cell.length_b   1.000
_cell.length_c   1.000
_cell.angle_alpha   90.00
_cell.angle_beta   90.00
_cell.angle_gamma   90.00
#
_symmetry.space_group_name_H-M   'P 1'
#
loop_
_entity.id
_entity.type
_entity.pdbx_description
1 polymer ?
#
loop_
_entity_poly.entity_id
_entity_poly.type
_entity_poly.pdbx_seq_one_letter_code
_entity_poly.pdbx_strand_id
1 'polypeptide(L)'
;MHNLHKDVFYVPDPSLAFIEGPHHVATFYLSEYQAIAIAAVYSGKSALPSQPEMRNEYNKKVKEKEVGRAFHSLKGVEIKYTNELISWINPRIVASKGRAVDAHLEAWKAQYEVLRQAITALGPQAKRP
;
A
#
# COMPACT_ATOMS: atom_id res chain seq x y z
N MET A 1 1.05 13.72 -2.05
CA MET A 1 -0.16 13.62 -2.91
C MET A 1 -1.38 13.56 -2.01
N HIS A 2 -2.55 14.00 -2.46
CA HIS A 2 -3.75 14.03 -1.62
C HIS A 2 -4.95 13.46 -2.37
N ASN A 3 -6.03 13.16 -1.62
CA ASN A 3 -7.25 12.56 -2.13
C ASN A 3 -7.04 11.20 -2.78
N LEU A 4 -6.24 10.34 -2.15
CA LEU A 4 -5.99 8.97 -2.62
C LEU A 4 -6.66 7.95 -1.70
N HIS A 5 -7.39 6.99 -2.28
CA HIS A 5 -7.79 5.76 -1.61
C HIS A 5 -6.61 4.78 -1.61
N LYS A 6 -6.30 4.21 -0.44
CA LYS A 6 -5.16 3.30 -0.24
C LYS A 6 -3.83 3.83 -0.81
N ASP A 7 -3.61 5.14 -0.85
CA ASP A 7 -2.42 5.77 -1.48
C ASP A 7 -2.22 5.45 -2.97
N VAL A 8 -3.28 5.02 -3.67
CA VAL A 8 -3.23 4.58 -5.08
C VAL A 8 -4.25 5.34 -5.94
N PHE A 9 -5.55 5.21 -5.66
CA PHE A 9 -6.60 5.68 -6.58
C PHE A 9 -7.06 7.09 -6.25
N TYR A 10 -7.11 7.98 -7.24
CA TYR A 10 -7.58 9.35 -7.04
C TYR A 10 -9.10 9.36 -6.79
N VAL A 11 -9.51 9.78 -5.59
CA VAL A 11 -10.91 9.68 -5.14
C VAL A 11 -11.89 10.46 -6.04
N PRO A 12 -11.59 11.69 -6.50
CA PRO A 12 -12.50 12.44 -7.38
C PRO A 12 -12.71 11.78 -8.75
N ASP A 13 -11.68 11.16 -9.31
CA ASP A 13 -11.73 10.44 -10.58
C ASP A 13 -10.81 9.20 -10.52
N PRO A 14 -11.37 8.02 -10.18
CA PRO A 14 -10.56 6.82 -9.98
C PRO A 14 -9.99 6.20 -11.26
N SER A 15 -10.29 6.76 -12.44
CA SER A 15 -9.58 6.39 -13.69
C SER A 15 -8.11 6.83 -13.66
N LEU A 16 -7.74 7.73 -12.73
CA LEU A 16 -6.37 8.10 -12.41
C LEU A 16 -5.88 7.34 -11.17
N ALA A 17 -4.78 6.62 -11.32
CA ALA A 17 -4.08 5.96 -10.22
C ALA A 17 -2.58 6.30 -10.21
N PHE A 18 -1.99 6.21 -9.03
CA PHE A 18 -0.58 6.46 -8.79
C PHE A 18 0.07 5.19 -8.22
N ILE A 19 1.28 4.90 -8.68
CA ILE A 19 2.19 3.92 -8.08
C ILE A 19 3.33 4.74 -7.46
N GLU A 20 3.90 4.29 -6.35
CA GLU A 20 5.05 4.93 -5.69
C GLU A 20 4.77 6.30 -5.05
N GLY A 21 3.67 6.42 -4.32
CA GLY A 21 3.43 7.53 -3.37
C GLY A 21 4.06 7.34 -1.98
N PRO A 22 4.06 6.13 -1.41
CA PRO A 22 4.66 5.86 -0.11
C PRO A 22 6.18 5.88 -0.07
N HIS A 23 6.74 6.21 1.10
CA HIS A 23 8.20 6.20 1.35
C HIS A 23 8.54 5.49 2.68
N HIS A 24 9.83 5.15 2.85
CA HIS A 24 10.35 4.24 3.89
C HIS A 24 9.87 2.78 3.76
N VAL A 25 10.00 2.24 2.55
CA VAL A 25 9.46 0.94 2.11
C VAL A 25 10.46 0.18 1.24
N ALA A 26 10.26 -1.12 1.07
CA ALA A 26 10.94 -1.91 0.06
C ALA A 26 10.26 -1.68 -1.31
N THR A 27 10.73 -0.66 -2.02
CA THR A 27 10.06 -0.06 -3.20
C THR A 27 9.51 -1.07 -4.20
N PHE A 28 10.34 -1.98 -4.74
CA PHE A 28 9.91 -2.93 -5.78
C PHE A 28 8.73 -3.80 -5.35
N TYR A 29 8.75 -4.31 -4.11
CA TYR A 29 7.69 -5.17 -3.60
C TYR A 29 6.41 -4.38 -3.38
N LEU A 30 6.49 -3.20 -2.78
CA LEU A 30 5.30 -2.37 -2.59
C LEU A 30 4.63 -2.02 -3.91
N SER A 31 5.43 -1.58 -4.90
CA SER A 31 4.95 -1.19 -6.22
C SER A 31 4.27 -2.34 -6.95
N GLU A 32 4.76 -3.58 -6.77
CA GLU A 32 4.12 -4.78 -7.31
C GLU A 32 2.70 -4.96 -6.76
N TYR A 33 2.51 -4.89 -5.44
CA TYR A 33 1.17 -5.04 -4.85
C TYR A 33 0.22 -3.89 -5.21
N GLN A 34 0.73 -2.66 -5.34
CA GLN A 34 -0.05 -1.54 -5.86
C GLN A 34 -0.47 -1.78 -7.31
N ALA A 35 0.45 -2.23 -8.17
CA ALA A 35 0.17 -2.53 -9.57
C ALA A 35 -0.85 -3.67 -9.72
N ILE A 36 -0.75 -4.72 -8.90
CA ILE A 36 -1.73 -5.82 -8.87
C ILE A 36 -3.12 -5.29 -8.48
N ALA A 37 -3.22 -4.43 -7.46
CA ALA A 37 -4.49 -3.85 -7.05
C ALA A 37 -5.10 -2.95 -8.16
N ILE A 38 -4.30 -2.13 -8.82
CA ILE A 38 -4.71 -1.32 -9.98
C ILE A 38 -5.24 -2.22 -11.09
N ALA A 39 -4.47 -3.24 -11.48
CA ALA A 39 -4.86 -4.17 -12.53
C ALA A 39 -6.17 -4.89 -12.20
N ALA A 40 -6.34 -5.37 -10.96
CA ALA A 40 -7.56 -6.04 -10.52
C ALA A 40 -8.78 -5.13 -10.63
N VAL A 41 -8.66 -3.86 -10.23
CA VAL A 41 -9.76 -2.87 -10.31
C VAL A 41 -10.07 -2.51 -11.77
N TYR A 42 -9.06 -2.13 -12.55
CA TYR A 42 -9.26 -1.67 -13.92
C TYR A 42 -9.66 -2.79 -14.89
N SER A 43 -9.33 -4.05 -14.58
CA SER A 43 -9.85 -5.20 -15.33
C SER A 43 -11.23 -5.68 -14.84
N GLY A 44 -11.85 -5.01 -13.86
CA GLY A 44 -13.14 -5.40 -13.27
C GLY A 44 -13.12 -6.68 -12.42
N LYS A 45 -11.95 -7.22 -12.08
CA LYS A 45 -11.79 -8.42 -11.22
C LYS A 45 -11.90 -8.09 -9.72
N SER A 46 -11.75 -6.82 -9.38
CA SER A 46 -12.10 -6.24 -8.08
C SER A 46 -12.87 -4.93 -8.32
N ALA A 47 -13.35 -4.29 -7.25
CA ALA A 47 -14.04 -3.02 -7.34
C ALA A 47 -13.56 -2.07 -6.23
N LEU A 48 -13.56 -0.79 -6.56
CA LEU A 48 -13.42 0.27 -5.57
C LEU A 48 -14.67 0.34 -4.70
N PRO A 49 -14.54 0.71 -3.42
CA PRO A 49 -15.68 1.12 -2.63
C PRO A 49 -16.28 2.42 -3.22
N SER A 50 -17.44 2.82 -2.73
CA SER A 50 -18.08 4.05 -3.19
C SER A 50 -17.20 5.28 -2.92
N GLN A 51 -17.40 6.35 -3.71
CA GLN A 51 -16.63 7.58 -3.52
C GLN A 51 -16.73 8.17 -2.10
N PRO A 52 -17.91 8.17 -1.42
CA PRO A 52 -18.01 8.57 -0.02
C PRO A 52 -17.18 7.70 0.93
N GLU A 53 -17.14 6.38 0.72
CA GLU A 53 -16.33 5.47 1.55
C GLU A 53 -14.83 5.73 1.36
N MET A 54 -14.38 5.90 0.11
CA MET A 54 -13.00 6.28 -0.19
C MET A 54 -12.63 7.64 0.44
N ARG A 55 -13.54 8.61 0.38
CA ARG A 55 -13.37 9.92 1.01
C ARG A 55 -13.26 9.80 2.53
N ASN A 56 -14.09 8.96 3.14
CA ASN A 56 -14.07 8.72 4.58
C ASN A 56 -12.77 8.06 5.04
N GLU A 57 -12.26 7.08 4.29
CA GLU A 57 -10.94 6.48 4.54
C GLU A 57 -9.83 7.54 4.49
N TYR A 58 -9.81 8.36 3.44
CA TYR A 58 -8.83 9.45 3.30
C TYR A 58 -8.89 10.43 4.47
N ASN A 59 -10.10 10.86 4.85
CA ASN A 59 -10.31 11.79 5.96
C ASN A 59 -9.88 11.20 7.30
N LYS A 60 -10.10 9.90 7.51
CA LYS A 60 -9.60 9.18 8.70
C LYS A 60 -8.08 9.22 8.74
N LYS A 61 -7.41 8.92 7.62
CA LYS A 61 -5.95 8.99 7.53
C LYS A 61 -5.41 10.40 7.80
N VAL A 62 -6.07 11.44 7.29
CA VAL A 62 -5.71 12.85 7.56
C VAL A 62 -5.76 13.16 9.04
N LYS A 63 -6.79 12.69 9.75
CA LYS A 63 -6.91 12.85 11.21
C LYS A 63 -5.83 12.07 11.98
N GLU A 64 -5.45 10.90 11.49
CA GLU A 64 -4.48 10.03 12.17
C GLU A 64 -3.01 10.43 11.95
N LYS A 65 -2.65 10.91 10.75
CA LYS A 65 -1.24 11.11 10.35
C LYS A 65 -0.80 12.56 10.18
N GLU A 66 -1.71 13.52 10.37
CA GLU A 66 -1.56 14.94 10.00
C GLU A 66 -1.12 15.13 8.54
N VAL A 67 -1.47 16.27 7.95
CA VAL A 67 -1.06 16.60 6.58
C VAL A 67 0.40 17.06 6.63
N GLY A 68 1.33 16.31 6.03
CA GLY A 68 2.74 16.69 6.03
C GLY A 68 3.69 15.61 5.51
N ARG A 69 4.99 15.77 5.79
CA ARG A 69 6.05 14.85 5.29
C ARG A 69 5.80 13.39 5.63
N ALA A 70 5.22 13.09 6.79
CA ALA A 70 4.97 11.73 7.25
C ALA A 70 3.71 11.08 6.65
N PHE A 71 2.89 11.83 5.90
CA PHE A 71 1.55 11.38 5.50
C PHE A 71 1.56 10.08 4.69
N HIS A 72 2.53 9.91 3.79
CA HIS A 72 2.73 8.68 3.02
C HIS A 72 3.87 7.79 3.57
N SER A 73 4.37 8.06 4.78
CA SER A 73 5.35 7.17 5.40
C SER A 73 4.68 5.85 5.77
N LEU A 74 5.26 4.75 5.29
CA LEU A 74 4.90 3.38 5.70
C LEU A 74 5.96 2.74 6.59
N LYS A 75 6.82 3.56 7.21
CA LYS A 75 7.83 3.09 8.16
C LYS A 75 7.18 2.22 9.24
N GLY A 76 7.51 0.94 9.24
CA GLY A 76 7.05 -0.05 10.23
C GLY A 76 5.65 -0.61 9.98
N VAL A 77 4.97 -0.17 8.92
CA VAL A 77 3.59 -0.60 8.62
C VAL A 77 3.40 -1.09 7.17
N GLU A 78 4.50 -1.24 6.42
CA GLU A 78 4.48 -1.71 5.03
C GLU A 78 3.77 -3.06 4.88
N ILE A 79 4.16 -4.10 5.64
CA ILE A 79 3.51 -5.43 5.58
C ILE A 79 2.01 -5.32 5.85
N LYS A 80 1.60 -4.49 6.82
CA LYS A 80 0.20 -4.24 7.12
C LYS A 80 -0.52 -3.62 5.92
N TYR A 81 0.06 -2.58 5.33
CA TYR A 81 -0.49 -1.92 4.13
C TYR A 81 -0.65 -2.91 2.97
N THR A 82 0.37 -3.73 2.70
CA THR A 82 0.30 -4.75 1.64
C THR A 82 -0.80 -5.77 1.91
N ASN A 83 -0.89 -6.27 3.14
CA ASN A 83 -1.95 -7.21 3.53
C ASN A 83 -3.34 -6.58 3.40
N GLU A 84 -3.50 -5.28 3.67
CA GLU A 84 -4.77 -4.58 3.46
C GLU A 84 -5.16 -4.52 1.97
N LEU A 85 -4.21 -4.28 1.05
CA LEU A 85 -4.46 -4.32 -0.39
C LEU A 85 -4.92 -5.72 -0.82
N ILE A 86 -4.20 -6.76 -0.40
CA ILE A 86 -4.50 -8.16 -0.73
C ILE A 86 -5.88 -8.56 -0.20
N SER A 87 -6.15 -8.24 1.07
CA SER A 87 -7.42 -8.56 1.73
C SER A 87 -8.61 -7.87 1.07
N TRP A 88 -8.39 -6.68 0.51
CA TRP A 88 -9.41 -5.95 -0.22
C TRP A 88 -9.70 -6.56 -1.59
N ILE A 89 -8.67 -6.91 -2.39
CA ILE A 89 -8.89 -7.37 -3.77
C ILE A 89 -9.24 -8.86 -3.88
N ASN A 90 -8.70 -9.71 -3.01
CA ASN A 90 -8.81 -11.16 -3.13
C ASN A 90 -10.25 -11.71 -3.10
N PRO A 91 -11.17 -11.23 -2.24
CA PRO A 91 -12.53 -11.78 -2.19
C PRO A 91 -13.25 -11.75 -3.55
N ARG A 92 -13.11 -10.65 -4.31
CA ARG A 92 -13.72 -10.52 -5.64
C ARG A 92 -12.96 -11.30 -6.71
N ILE A 93 -11.63 -11.36 -6.62
CA ILE A 93 -10.82 -12.18 -7.54
C ILE A 93 -11.22 -13.66 -7.42
N VAL A 94 -11.37 -14.19 -6.20
CA VAL A 94 -11.79 -15.58 -5.99
C VAL A 94 -13.24 -15.79 -6.43
N ALA A 95 -14.15 -14.85 -6.15
CA ALA A 95 -15.54 -14.92 -6.61
C ALA A 95 -15.65 -14.96 -8.15
N SER A 96 -14.72 -14.32 -8.86
CA SER A 96 -14.60 -14.37 -10.33
C SER A 96 -13.80 -15.58 -10.85
N LYS A 97 -13.53 -16.58 -9.99
CA LYS A 97 -12.74 -17.80 -10.28
C LYS A 97 -11.27 -17.53 -10.63
N GLY A 98 -10.74 -16.37 -10.24
CA GLY A 98 -9.33 -16.05 -10.34
C GLY A 98 -8.49 -16.67 -9.22
N ARG A 99 -7.17 -16.71 -9.40
CA ARG A 99 -6.22 -17.08 -8.35
C ARG A 99 -6.03 -15.92 -7.38
N ALA A 100 -6.14 -16.19 -6.08
CA ALA A 100 -5.85 -15.20 -5.05
C ALA A 100 -4.38 -14.74 -5.12
N VAL A 101 -4.15 -13.47 -4.81
CA VAL A 101 -2.82 -12.89 -4.69
C VAL A 101 -2.22 -13.34 -3.36
N ASP A 102 -1.01 -13.90 -3.44
CA ASP A 102 -0.29 -14.41 -2.28
C ASP A 102 0.30 -13.26 -1.47
N ALA A 103 0.18 -13.34 -0.14
CA ALA A 103 0.88 -12.44 0.78
C ALA A 103 2.37 -12.77 0.84
N HIS A 104 3.16 -11.90 1.47
CA HIS A 104 4.58 -12.17 1.70
C HIS A 104 4.78 -13.50 2.42
N LEU A 105 5.77 -14.28 1.95
CA LEU A 105 6.21 -15.50 2.61
C LEU A 105 6.74 -15.20 4.01
N GLU A 106 6.50 -16.10 4.97
CA GLU A 106 7.01 -15.94 6.35
C GLU A 106 8.54 -15.82 6.39
N ALA A 107 9.26 -16.57 5.54
CA ALA A 107 10.71 -16.46 5.41
C ALA A 107 11.15 -15.05 4.95
N TRP A 108 10.42 -14.44 4.01
CA TRP A 108 10.69 -13.07 3.57
C TRP A 108 10.44 -12.08 4.70
N LYS A 109 9.33 -12.21 5.44
CA LYS A 109 9.02 -11.33 6.57
C LYS A 109 10.10 -11.39 7.65
N ALA A 110 10.58 -12.60 7.96
CA ALA A 110 11.66 -12.80 8.92
C ALA A 110 12.97 -12.13 8.47
N GLN A 111 13.38 -12.33 7.21
CA GLN A 111 14.57 -11.69 6.66
C GLN A 111 14.43 -10.16 6.59
N TYR A 112 13.24 -9.67 6.24
CA TYR A 112 12.97 -8.24 6.17
C TYR A 112 13.06 -7.58 7.55
N GLU A 113 12.54 -8.23 8.59
CA GLU A 113 12.65 -7.73 9.96
C GLU A 113 14.11 -7.65 10.42
N VAL A 114 14.93 -8.67 10.11
CA VAL A 114 16.38 -8.64 10.38
C VAL A 114 17.05 -7.45 9.67
N LEU A 115 16.74 -7.22 8.39
CA LEU A 115 17.26 -6.07 7.64
C LEU A 115 16.86 -4.74 8.29
N ARG A 116 15.60 -4.60 8.73
CA ARG A 116 15.11 -3.37 9.38
C ARG A 116 15.82 -3.10 10.70
N GLN A 117 16.06 -4.13 11.50
CA GLN A 117 16.79 -4.02 12.76
C GLN A 117 18.25 -3.60 12.50
N ALA A 118 18.91 -4.21 11.51
CA ALA A 118 20.27 -3.82 11.11
C ALA A 118 20.35 -2.36 10.64
N ILE A 119 19.43 -1.92 9.77
CA ILE A 119 19.37 -0.52 9.30
C ILE A 119 19.12 0.45 10.46
N THR A 120 18.27 0.07 11.41
CA THR A 120 17.97 0.91 12.58
C THR A 120 19.20 1.03 13.50
N ALA A 121 19.94 -0.06 13.69
CA ALA A 121 21.16 -0.08 14.50
C ALA A 121 22.31 0.76 13.90
N LEU A 122 22.37 0.92 12.58
CA LEU A 122 23.37 1.74 11.89
C LEU A 122 23.24 3.26 12.16
N GLY A 123 22.12 3.71 12.73
CA GLY A 123 21.91 5.11 13.08
C GLY A 123 21.87 6.08 11.87
N PRO A 124 21.77 7.40 12.11
CA PRO A 124 21.58 8.39 11.05
C PRO A 124 22.81 8.62 10.16
N GLN A 125 24.02 8.20 10.58
CA GLN A 125 25.28 8.53 9.89
C GLN A 125 25.56 7.68 8.65
N ALA A 126 24.88 6.54 8.46
CA ALA A 126 25.04 5.71 7.27
C ALA A 126 24.37 6.29 5.99
N LYS A 127 23.74 7.47 6.08
CA LYS A 127 23.02 8.12 4.98
C LYS A 127 23.84 9.22 4.29
N ARG A 128 25.04 8.93 3.78
CA ARG A 128 25.72 9.72 2.74
C ARG A 128 26.70 8.85 1.95
N PRO A 129 26.58 8.75 0.62
CA PRO A 129 27.61 9.25 -0.27
C PRO A 129 27.63 10.79 -0.27
#